data_AF-A0A4R3YPU0-F1
#
_entry.id   AF-A0A4R3YPU0-F1
#
_cell.length_a   1.000
_cell.length_b   1.000
_cell.length_c   1.000
_cell.angle_alpha   90.00
_cell.angle_beta   90.00
_cell.angle_gamma   90.00
#
_symmetry.space_group_name_H-M   'P 1'
#
loop_
_entity.id
_entity.type
_entity.pdbx_description
1 polymer ?
#
loop_
_entity_poly.entity_id
_entity_poly.type
_entity_poly.pdbx_seq_one_letter_code
_entity_poly.pdbx_strand_id
1 'polypeptide(L)'
;MSDTANLTIKLPVELKEKIKAIAEEKSVSMSAEIGERLVLSINQDSESGAYGQHAGIDSQDTQEVTEQPLTEAEIKKLRQLLNMNLRKKLKKK
;
A
#
# COMPACT_ATOMS: atom_id res chain seq x y z
N MET A 1 -34.20 9.92 4.39
CA MET A 1 -34.63 9.04 3.28
C MET A 1 -33.44 8.13 3.01
N SER A 2 -33.45 6.89 3.52
CA SER A 2 -32.36 5.95 3.28
C SER A 2 -32.60 5.27 1.94
N ASP A 3 -32.03 5.86 0.87
CA ASP A 3 -32.06 5.31 -0.48
C ASP A 3 -31.12 4.10 -0.56
N THR A 4 -31.53 2.98 0.05
CA THR A 4 -30.78 1.73 -0.01
C THR A 4 -31.18 0.97 -1.26
N ALA A 5 -30.26 0.78 -2.20
CA ALA A 5 -30.45 -0.10 -3.35
C ALA A 5 -30.19 -1.57 -2.96
N ASN A 6 -31.09 -2.47 -3.35
CA ASN A 6 -30.89 -3.91 -3.15
C ASN A 6 -30.06 -4.47 -4.31
N LEU A 7 -28.90 -5.05 -4.00
CA LEU A 7 -28.01 -5.68 -4.97
C LEU A 7 -27.91 -7.18 -4.69
N THR A 8 -28.18 -8.00 -5.70
CA THR A 8 -27.96 -9.45 -5.63
C THR A 8 -26.64 -9.80 -6.30
N ILE A 9 -25.68 -10.33 -5.55
CA ILE A 9 -24.35 -10.71 -6.05
C ILE A 9 -24.19 -12.22 -5.89
N LYS A 10 -23.61 -12.88 -6.90
CA LYS A 10 -23.15 -14.27 -6.78
C LYS A 10 -21.78 -14.28 -6.11
N LEU A 11 -21.70 -14.80 -4.90
CA LEU A 11 -20.43 -14.97 -4.18
C LEU A 11 -20.03 -16.46 -4.15
N PRO A 12 -18.73 -16.78 -4.29
CA PRO A 12 -18.17 -18.08 -3.95
C PRO A 12 -18.48 -18.47 -2.50
N VAL A 13 -18.67 -19.76 -2.25
CA VAL A 13 -19.03 -20.31 -0.93
C VAL A 13 -17.98 -19.95 0.13
N GLU A 14 -16.70 -20.03 -0.23
CA GLU A 14 -15.58 -19.70 0.65
C GLU A 14 -15.59 -18.23 1.11
N LEU A 15 -15.97 -17.30 0.22
CA LEU A 15 -16.05 -15.88 0.56
C LEU A 15 -17.25 -15.59 1.46
N LYS A 16 -18.37 -16.28 1.24
CA LYS A 16 -19.55 -16.17 2.11
C LYS A 16 -19.22 -16.59 3.55
N GLU A 17 -18.46 -17.67 3.74
CA GLU A 17 -18.07 -18.15 5.07
C GLU A 17 -17.10 -17.20 5.77
N LYS A 18 -16.11 -16.67 5.03
CA LYS A 18 -15.18 -15.66 5.56
C LYS A 18 -15.91 -14.39 6.01
N ILE A 19 -16.83 -13.88 5.19
CA ILE A 19 -17.64 -12.70 5.52
C ILE A 19 -18.50 -12.98 6.76
N LYS A 20 -19.11 -14.17 6.84
CA LYS A 20 -19.89 -14.57 8.01
C LYS A 20 -19.03 -14.57 9.28
N ALA A 21 -17.83 -15.14 9.24
CA ALA A 21 -16.92 -15.18 10.39
C ALA A 21 -16.50 -13.77 10.84
N ILE A 22 -16.17 -12.89 9.89
CA ILE A 22 -15.79 -11.49 10.18
C ILE A 22 -16.99 -10.70 10.75
N ALA A 23 -18.19 -10.94 10.21
CA ALA A 23 -19.41 -10.31 10.69
C ALA A 23 -19.75 -10.75 12.13
N GLU A 24 -19.54 -12.03 12.46
CA GLU A 24 -19.71 -12.58 13.80
C GLU A 24 -18.68 -12.00 14.78
N GLU A 25 -17.42 -11.89 14.37
CA GLU A 25 -16.35 -11.26 15.17
C GLU A 25 -16.65 -9.78 15.47
N LYS A 26 -17.12 -9.03 14.48
CA LYS A 26 -17.43 -7.60 14.60
C LYS A 26 -18.83 -7.31 15.13
N SER A 27 -19.64 -8.34 15.42
CA SER A 27 -21.02 -8.22 15.87
C SER A 27 -21.92 -7.35 14.96
N VAL A 28 -21.67 -7.40 13.65
CA VAL A 28 -22.43 -6.65 12.63
C VAL A 28 -23.15 -7.61 11.67
N SER A 29 -24.17 -7.11 10.97
CA SER A 29 -24.83 -7.91 9.94
C SER A 29 -23.88 -8.13 8.75
N MET A 30 -24.04 -9.27 8.05
CA MET A 30 -23.25 -9.56 6.85
C MET A 30 -23.39 -8.45 5.79
N SER A 31 -24.57 -7.86 5.64
CA SER A 31 -24.78 -6.77 4.69
C SER A 31 -24.06 -5.48 5.08
N ALA A 32 -23.95 -5.18 6.38
CA ALA A 32 -23.22 -4.01 6.86
C ALA A 32 -21.71 -4.17 6.64
N GLU A 33 -21.14 -5.34 6.95
CA GLU A 33 -19.71 -5.60 6.73
C GLU A 33 -19.34 -5.55 5.24
N ILE A 34 -20.18 -6.14 4.37
CA ILE A 34 -19.99 -6.06 2.92
C ILE A 34 -20.07 -4.60 2.44
N GLY A 35 -21.02 -3.83 2.96
CA GLY A 35 -21.16 -2.42 2.62
C GLY A 35 -19.94 -1.60 3.04
N GLU A 36 -19.48 -1.75 4.28
CA GLU A 36 -18.27 -1.08 4.77
C GLU A 36 -17.03 -1.48 3.96
N ARG A 37 -16.86 -2.78 3.67
CA ARG A 37 -15.73 -3.26 2.86
C ARG A 37 -15.78 -2.72 1.43
N LEU A 38 -16.97 -2.62 0.84
CA LEU A 38 -17.15 -2.05 -0.48
C LEU A 38 -16.82 -0.55 -0.51
N VAL A 39 -17.27 0.21 0.51
CA VAL A 39 -16.92 1.63 0.68
C VAL A 39 -15.42 1.78 0.85
N LEU A 40 -14.78 0.96 1.68
CA LEU A 40 -13.33 0.96 1.85
C LEU A 40 -12.60 0.63 0.56
N SER A 41 -13.07 -0.36 -0.23
CA SER A 41 -12.45 -0.72 -1.51
C SER A 41 -12.53 0.41 -2.53
N ILE A 42 -13.71 1.02 -2.69
CA ILE A 42 -13.93 2.11 -3.64
C ILE A 42 -13.11 3.35 -3.24
N ASN A 43 -13.08 3.67 -1.94
CA ASN A 43 -12.32 4.82 -1.44
C ASN A 43 -10.80 4.55 -1.44
N GLN A 44 -10.36 3.31 -1.23
CA GLN A 44 -8.96 2.92 -1.40
C GLN A 44 -8.52 3.11 -2.85
N ASP A 45 -9.32 2.74 -3.84
CA ASP A 45 -8.99 2.98 -5.26
C ASP A 45 -8.95 4.48 -5.61
N SER A 46 -9.71 5.33 -4.89
CA SER A 46 -9.70 6.78 -5.13
C SER A 46 -8.50 7.53 -4.54
N GLU A 47 -7.89 7.01 -3.48
CA GLU A 47 -6.74 7.63 -2.79
C GLU A 47 -5.41 6.86 -3.02
N SER A 48 -5.49 5.64 -3.56
CA SER A 48 -4.35 4.74 -3.73
C SER A 48 -4.18 4.31 -5.19
N GLY A 49 -3.60 5.20 -5.99
CA GLY A 49 -2.72 4.79 -7.09
C GLY A 49 -1.44 4.07 -6.61
N ALA A 50 -1.37 3.68 -5.34
CA ALA A 50 -0.25 2.99 -4.74
C ALA A 50 -0.73 2.16 -3.54
N TYR A 51 -0.43 0.86 -3.57
CA TYR A 51 -0.54 -0.11 -2.46
C TYR A 51 -1.84 -0.91 -2.34
N GLY A 52 -1.98 -1.89 -3.24
CA GLY A 52 -2.80 -3.06 -2.99
C GLY A 52 -2.46 -4.22 -3.91
N GLN A 53 -1.39 -4.97 -3.59
CA GLN A 53 -1.26 -6.44 -3.73
C GLN A 53 0.14 -6.88 -4.22
N HIS A 54 1.04 -7.07 -3.25
CA HIS A 54 2.09 -8.08 -3.33
C HIS A 54 1.43 -9.48 -3.35
N ALA A 55 1.10 -10.00 -4.53
CA ALA A 55 0.80 -11.40 -4.76
C ALA A 55 1.03 -11.73 -6.25
N GLY A 56 2.29 -11.70 -6.65
CA GLY A 56 2.71 -11.96 -8.03
C GLY A 56 3.90 -11.07 -8.36
N ILE A 57 5.11 -11.53 -8.00
CA ILE A 57 6.32 -10.93 -8.55
C ILE A 57 6.37 -11.38 -10.01
N ASP A 58 5.75 -10.60 -10.90
CA ASP A 58 6.32 -10.35 -12.21
C ASP A 58 6.61 -8.86 -12.26
N SER A 59 7.81 -8.49 -11.81
CA SER A 59 8.33 -7.13 -11.94
C SER A 59 8.65 -6.90 -13.43
N GLN A 60 7.61 -6.63 -14.20
CA GLN A 60 7.66 -6.26 -15.62
C GLN A 60 7.68 -4.74 -15.84
N ASP A 61 7.98 -3.95 -14.80
CA ASP A 61 8.29 -2.53 -14.97
C ASP A 61 9.69 -2.39 -15.58
N THR A 62 9.72 -2.13 -16.88
CA THR A 62 10.92 -1.73 -17.64
C THR A 62 11.01 -0.20 -17.78
N GLN A 63 10.42 0.54 -16.84
CA GLN A 63 10.54 1.99 -16.82
C GLN A 63 11.76 2.40 -15.99
N GLU A 64 12.75 2.98 -16.67
CA GLU A 64 13.89 3.61 -16.03
C GLU A 64 13.38 4.85 -15.30
N VAL A 65 13.29 4.75 -13.97
CA VAL A 65 13.02 5.91 -13.11
C VAL A 65 14.18 6.88 -13.33
N THR A 66 13.94 7.96 -14.08
CA THR A 66 14.89 9.06 -14.16
C THR A 66 14.93 9.74 -12.80
N GLU A 67 15.84 9.26 -11.95
CA GLU A 67 16.11 9.86 -10.66
C GLU A 67 16.56 11.31 -10.88
N GLN A 68 16.00 12.24 -10.12
CA GLN A 68 16.42 13.64 -10.18
C GLN A 68 17.90 13.74 -9.75
N PRO A 69 18.71 14.54 -10.46
CA PRO A 69 20.10 14.73 -10.06
C PRO A 69 20.16 15.28 -8.65
N LEU A 70 21.05 14.73 -7.82
CA LEU A 70 21.26 15.17 -6.45
C LEU A 70 21.46 16.68 -6.40
N THR A 71 20.78 17.33 -5.47
CA THR A 71 20.92 18.78 -5.28
C THR A 71 22.32 19.12 -4.74
N GLU A 72 22.81 20.34 -4.98
CA GLU A 72 24.14 20.76 -4.52
C GLU A 72 24.34 20.60 -3.00
N ALA A 73 23.26 20.77 -2.23
CA ALA A 73 23.26 20.56 -0.78
C ALA A 73 23.51 19.08 -0.41
N GLU A 74 22.89 18.15 -1.15
CA GLU A 74 23.06 16.71 -0.96
C GLU A 74 24.44 16.25 -1.41
N ILE A 75 24.95 16.77 -2.53
CA ILE A 75 26.31 16.52 -3.00
C ILE A 75 27.33 17.00 -1.96
N LYS A 76 27.13 18.18 -1.36
CA LYS A 76 28.00 18.71 -0.31
C LYS A 76 28.01 17.82 0.93
N LYS A 77 26.84 17.33 1.35
CA LYS A 77 26.70 16.40 2.47
C LYS A 77 27.34 15.05 2.19
N LEU A 78 27.19 14.53 0.96
CA LEU A 78 27.81 13.28 0.51
C LEU A 78 29.35 13.39 0.53
N ARG A 79 29.90 14.48 -0.02
CA ARG A 79 31.35 14.77 0.03
C ARG A 79 31.84 14.86 1.47
N GLN A 80 31.09 15.50 2.36
CA GLN A 80 31.46 15.61 3.78
C GLN A 80 31.49 14.23 4.46
N LEU A 81 30.48 13.39 4.25
CA LEU A 81 30.43 12.03 4.81
C LEU A 81 31.60 11.16 4.31
N LEU A 82 31.88 11.20 3.01
CA LEU A 82 33.00 10.47 2.41
C LEU A 82 34.35 10.95 2.97
N ASN A 83 34.57 12.26 3.05
CA ASN A 83 35.79 12.84 3.58
C ASN A 83 35.98 12.59 5.08
N MET A 84 34.90 12.59 5.86
CA MET A 84 34.95 12.23 7.28
C MET A 84 35.33 10.77 7.48
N ASN A 85 34.80 9.86 6.64
CA ASN A 85 35.13 8.44 6.70
C ASN A 85 36.57 8.14 6.27
N LEU A 86 37.10 8.87 5.29
CA LEU A 86 38.51 8.79 4.89
C LEU A 86 39.45 9.25 6.02
N ARG A 87 39.13 10.38 6.68
CA ARG A 87 39.91 10.88 7.82
C ARG A 87 39.87 9.94 9.03
N LYS A 88 38.74 9.25 9.26
CA LYS A 88 38.62 8.22 10.31
C LYS A 88 39.45 6.97 10.00
N LYS A 89 39.56 6.56 8.73
CA LYS A 89 40.43 5.44 8.32
C LYS A 89 41.91 5.77 8.42
N LEU A 90 42.32 7.00 8.11
CA LEU A 90 43.70 7.47 8.25
C LEU A 90 44.15 7.62 9.71
N LYS A 91 43.26 7.96 10.64
CA LYS A 91 43.56 8.06 12.08
C LYS A 91 43.59 6.71 12.82
N LYS A 92 43.25 5.61 12.15
CA LYS A 92 43.24 4.23 12.70
C LYS A 92 44.43 3.38 12.23
N LYS A 93 45.39 3.99 11.53
CA LYS A 93 46.70 3.42 11.20
C LYS A 93 47.77 4.13 12.00
#